data_AF-A0A9X1Z2W6-F1
#
_entry.id   AF-A0A9X1Z2W6-F1
#
_cell.length_a   1.000
_cell.length_b   1.000
_cell.length_c   1.000
_cell.angle_alpha   90.00
_cell.angle_beta   90.00
_cell.angle_gamma   90.00
#
_symmetry.space_group_name_H-M   'P 1'
#
loop_
_entity.id
_entity.type
_entity.pdbx_description
1 polymer ?
#
loop_
_entity_poly.entity_id
_entity_poly.type
_entity_poly.pdbx_seq_one_letter_code
_entity_poly.pdbx_strand_id
1 'polypeptide(L)'
;MSGFKHLSVNELIHMSEASNEVQVVDIRDAASFAAGHIQHSVNLTNENLAHYIAAADMDKPLVVVCYHGMSSQSAANYLNEQGFDDVYSLDGGFSAWSLAHS
;
A
#
# COMPACT_ATOMS: atom_id res chain seq x y z
N MET A 1 -13.30 -14.50 8.52
CA MET A 1 -12.20 -14.57 7.54
C MET A 1 -11.62 -13.17 7.47
N SER A 2 -10.55 -12.92 8.23
CA SER A 2 -9.73 -11.72 8.09
C SER A 2 -8.72 -12.01 6.98
N GLY A 3 -8.64 -11.10 6.02
CA GLY A 3 -7.75 -11.19 4.87
C GLY A 3 -7.73 -9.83 4.18
N PHE A 4 -6.77 -9.64 3.28
CA PHE A 4 -6.68 -8.40 2.52
C PHE A 4 -7.70 -8.37 1.37
N LYS A 5 -7.95 -7.17 0.84
CA LYS A 5 -8.83 -6.92 -0.31
C LYS A 5 -8.01 -6.48 -1.52
N HIS A 6 -8.55 -6.67 -2.71
CA HIS A 6 -8.00 -6.05 -3.91
C HIS A 6 -8.55 -4.62 -4.05
N LEU A 7 -7.72 -3.72 -4.57
CA LEU A 7 -8.09 -2.33 -4.84
C LEU A 7 -7.58 -1.94 -6.22
N SER A 8 -8.44 -1.39 -7.06
CA SER A 8 -8.05 -0.84 -8.35
C SER A 8 -7.43 0.56 -8.20
N VAL A 9 -6.69 0.99 -9.23
CA VAL A 9 -6.13 2.35 -9.29
C VAL A 9 -7.21 3.43 -9.16
N ASN A 10 -8.36 3.25 -9.80
CA ASN A 10 -9.46 4.22 -9.73
C ASN A 10 -10.07 4.31 -8.33
N GLU A 11 -10.21 3.17 -7.63
CA GLU A 11 -10.70 3.18 -6.25
C GLU A 11 -9.71 3.88 -5.31
N LEU A 12 -8.39 3.68 -5.49
CA LEU A 12 -7.37 4.40 -4.73
C LEU A 12 -7.45 5.92 -4.93
N ILE A 13 -7.65 6.38 -6.16
CA ILE A 13 -7.83 7.82 -6.47
C ILE A 13 -9.03 8.36 -5.68
N HIS A 14 -10.19 7.70 -5.78
CA HIS A 14 -11.41 8.13 -5.09
C HIS A 14 -11.25 8.11 -3.56
N MET A 15 -10.56 7.12 -3.00
CA MET A 15 -10.27 7.08 -1.56
C MET A 15 -9.38 8.24 -1.13
N SER A 16 -8.40 8.62 -1.96
CA SER A 16 -7.47 9.71 -1.66
C SER A 16 -8.14 11.09 -1.72
N GLU A 17 -9.15 11.27 -2.59
CA GLU A 17 -9.91 12.51 -2.72
C GLU A 17 -10.97 12.69 -1.61
N ALA A 18 -11.47 11.59 -1.04
CA ALA A 18 -12.60 11.60 -0.10
C ALA A 18 -12.28 12.14 1.31
N SER A 19 -11.12 12.77 1.53
CA SER A 19 -10.63 13.24 2.84
C SER A 19 -10.44 12.14 3.90
N ASN A 20 -10.61 10.86 3.53
CA ASN A 20 -10.19 9.73 4.35
C ASN A 20 -8.68 9.60 4.20
N GLU A 21 -7.95 9.74 5.31
CA GLU A 21 -6.51 9.56 5.35
C GLU A 21 -6.17 8.07 5.13
N VAL A 22 -5.96 7.68 3.87
CA VAL A 22 -5.47 6.35 3.49
C VAL A 22 -3.96 6.29 3.73
N GLN A 23 -3.50 5.21 4.33
CA GLN A 23 -2.07 4.92 4.48
C GLN A 23 -1.62 4.14 3.24
N VAL A 24 -0.51 4.55 2.62
CA VAL A 24 0.05 3.84 1.46
C VAL A 24 1.48 3.42 1.77
N VAL A 25 1.76 2.13 1.59
CA VAL A 25 3.11 1.57 1.72
C VAL A 25 3.55 0.95 0.41
N ASP A 26 4.78 1.23 0.02
CA ASP A 26 5.39 0.71 -1.19
C ASP A 26 6.55 -0.22 -0.82
N ILE A 27 6.41 -1.49 -1.16
CA ILE A 27 7.38 -2.55 -0.83
C ILE A 27 8.40 -2.80 -1.95
N ARG A 28 8.47 -1.93 -2.96
CA ARG A 28 9.52 -1.99 -4.00
C ARG A 28 10.87 -1.59 -3.40
N ASP A 29 11.93 -1.90 -4.13
CA ASP A 29 13.27 -1.46 -3.76
C ASP A 29 13.38 0.07 -3.69
N ALA A 30 14.31 0.57 -2.85
CA ALA A 30 14.47 2.00 -2.60
C ALA A 30 14.81 2.82 -3.86
N ALA A 31 15.52 2.24 -4.84
CA ALA A 31 15.83 2.95 -6.07
C ALA A 31 14.59 3.13 -6.95
N SER A 32 13.75 2.09 -7.06
CA SER A 32 12.46 2.17 -7.75
C SER A 32 11.49 3.14 -7.07
N PHE A 33 11.46 3.15 -5.74
CA PHE A 33 10.66 4.12 -4.99
C PHE A 33 11.15 5.56 -5.20
N ALA A 34 12.47 5.78 -5.15
CA ALA A 34 13.08 7.10 -5.37
C ALA A 34 12.88 7.62 -6.80
N ALA A 35 12.84 6.73 -7.80
CA ALA A 35 12.56 7.10 -9.19
C ALA A 35 11.11 7.57 -9.40
N GLY A 36 10.18 7.13 -8.56
CA GLY A 36 8.79 7.54 -8.58
C GLY A 36 7.94 6.66 -7.66
N HIS A 37 7.01 7.27 -6.92
CA HIS A 37 6.13 6.60 -5.98
C HIS A 37 4.81 7.36 -5.86
N ILE A 38 3.80 6.72 -5.26
CA ILE A 38 2.52 7.36 -4.94
C ILE A 38 2.75 8.45 -3.90
N GLN A 39 2.15 9.62 -4.06
CA GLN A 39 2.33 10.73 -3.13
C GLN A 39 1.98 10.31 -1.70
N HIS A 40 2.78 10.76 -0.72
CA HIS A 40 2.64 10.43 0.70
C HIS A 40 2.82 8.95 1.07
N SER A 41 3.22 8.09 0.13
CA SER A 41 3.55 6.70 0.45
C SER A 41 4.86 6.57 1.22
N VAL A 42 4.97 5.49 2.00
CA VAL A 42 6.19 5.12 2.74
C VAL A 42 6.85 3.94 2.04
N ASN A 43 8.15 4.02 1.77
CA ASN A 43 8.90 2.84 1.33
C ASN A 43 9.07 1.87 2.51
N LEU A 44 8.31 0.78 2.50
CA LEU A 44 8.28 -0.21 3.58
C LEU A 44 9.25 -1.34 3.25
N THR A 45 10.24 -1.53 4.12
CA THR A 45 11.26 -2.57 4.02
C THR A 45 11.26 -3.41 5.29
N ASN A 46 11.91 -4.58 5.26
CA ASN A 46 12.05 -5.41 6.46
C ASN A 46 12.77 -4.69 7.61
N GLU A 47 13.58 -3.66 7.30
CA GLU A 47 14.35 -2.91 8.29
C GLU A 47 13.47 -1.94 9.08
N ASN A 48 12.46 -1.33 8.43
CA ASN A 48 11.56 -0.36 9.06
C ASN A 48 10.17 -0.93 9.39
N LEU A 49 9.87 -2.17 8.99
CA LEU A 49 8.57 -2.83 9.18
C LEU A 49 8.07 -2.81 10.62
N ALA A 50 8.92 -3.21 11.57
CA ALA A 50 8.53 -3.24 12.99
C ALA A 50 8.20 -1.85 13.54
N HIS A 51 8.96 -0.83 13.11
CA HIS A 51 8.70 0.56 13.49
C HIS A 51 7.41 1.08 12.86
N TYR A 52 7.18 0.77 11.59
CA TYR A 52 5.96 1.13 10.88
C TYR A 52 4.73 0.56 11.58
N ILE A 53 4.70 -0.75 11.87
CA ILE A 53 3.59 -1.41 12.57
C ILE A 53 3.33 -0.76 13.93
N ALA A 54 4.38 -0.42 14.69
CA ALA A 54 4.23 0.18 16.01
C ALA A 54 3.70 1.63 15.98
N ALA A 55 3.91 2.36 14.88
CA ALA A 55 3.51 3.76 14.72
C ALA A 55 2.28 3.95 13.84
N ALA A 56 1.81 2.90 13.17
CA ALA A 56 0.69 2.96 12.25
C ALA A 56 -0.63 3.18 12.96
N ASP A 57 -1.53 3.85 12.26
CA ASP A 57 -2.91 4.01 12.68
C ASP A 57 -3.71 2.82 12.17
N MET A 58 -4.06 1.89 13.07
CA MET A 58 -4.72 0.63 12.72
C MET A 58 -6.17 0.82 12.24
N ASP A 59 -6.78 1.96 12.57
CA ASP A 59 -8.15 2.30 12.19
C ASP A 59 -8.22 2.85 10.75
N LYS A 60 -7.07 3.21 10.16
CA LYS A 60 -7.00 3.75 8.80
C LYS A 60 -6.77 2.67 7.75
N PRO A 61 -7.45 2.77 6.58
CA PRO A 61 -7.19 1.88 5.45
C PRO A 61 -5.71 1.88 5.07
N LEU A 62 -5.14 0.69 4.87
CA LEU A 62 -3.76 0.49 4.43
C LEU A 62 -3.73 -0.09 3.02
N VAL A 63 -3.05 0.58 2.10
CA VAL A 63 -2.85 0.11 0.73
C VAL A 63 -1.39 -0.26 0.53
N VAL A 64 -1.16 -1.51 0.15
CA VAL A 64 0.17 -2.08 -0.12
C VAL A 64 0.41 -2.11 -1.62
N VAL A 65 1.53 -1.53 -2.04
CA VAL A 65 1.92 -1.37 -3.43
C VAL A 65 3.23 -2.10 -3.68
N CYS A 66 3.29 -2.85 -4.78
CA CYS A 66 4.55 -3.35 -5.34
C CYS A 66 4.64 -2.98 -6.83
N TYR A 67 5.52 -3.62 -7.61
CA TYR A 67 5.63 -3.32 -9.04
C TYR A 67 4.34 -3.59 -9.82
N HIS A 68 3.72 -4.75 -9.61
CA HIS A 68 2.64 -5.27 -10.48
C HIS A 68 1.42 -5.82 -9.73
N GLY A 69 1.32 -5.60 -8.41
CA GLY A 69 0.20 -6.09 -7.59
C GLY A 69 0.29 -7.57 -7.17
N MET A 70 1.47 -8.19 -7.32
CA MET A 70 1.69 -9.61 -7.00
C MET A 70 2.26 -9.80 -5.60
N SER A 71 3.48 -9.30 -5.34
CA SER A 71 4.12 -9.44 -4.03
C SER A 71 3.43 -8.62 -2.93
N SER A 72 2.66 -7.59 -3.29
CA SER A 72 1.86 -6.80 -2.35
C SER A 72 0.77 -7.63 -1.68
N GLN A 73 0.27 -8.70 -2.30
CA GLN A 73 -0.76 -9.56 -1.72
C GLN A 73 -0.27 -10.28 -0.47
N SER A 74 0.92 -10.90 -0.54
CA SER A 74 1.50 -11.58 0.63
C SER A 74 1.84 -10.60 1.75
N ALA A 75 2.34 -9.41 1.40
CA ALA A 75 2.61 -8.35 2.37
C ALA A 75 1.32 -7.80 3.01
N ALA A 76 0.27 -7.62 2.22
CA ALA A 76 -1.04 -7.19 2.70
C ALA A 76 -1.66 -8.23 3.65
N ASN A 77 -1.56 -9.52 3.33
CA ASN A 77 -2.00 -10.59 4.23
C ASN A 77 -1.22 -10.57 5.54
N TYR A 78 0.11 -10.44 5.47
CA TYR A 78 0.95 -10.34 6.66
C TYR A 78 0.56 -9.15 7.53
N LEU A 79 0.36 -7.96 6.94
CA LEU A 79 -0.04 -6.76 7.67
C LEU A 79 -1.43 -6.93 8.30
N ASN A 80 -2.38 -7.57 7.63
CA ASN A 80 -3.67 -7.91 8.25
C ASN A 80 -3.49 -8.83 9.47
N GLU A 81 -2.61 -9.82 9.40
CA GLU A 81 -2.26 -10.69 10.55
C GLU A 81 -1.58 -9.93 11.69
N GLN A 82 -0.96 -8.77 11.42
CA GLN A 82 -0.39 -7.88 12.45
C GLN A 82 -1.43 -6.95 13.10
N GLY A 83 -2.71 -7.03 12.71
CA GLY A 83 -3.81 -6.29 13.35
C GLY A 83 -4.31 -5.07 12.58
N PHE A 84 -3.91 -4.90 11.32
CA PHE A 84 -4.52 -3.89 10.45
C PHE A 84 -5.88 -4.40 9.96
N ASP A 85 -6.95 -3.66 10.28
CA ASP A 85 -8.33 -4.12 10.03
C ASP A 85 -8.78 -3.98 8.58
N ASP A 86 -8.24 -2.99 7.85
CA ASP A 86 -8.64 -2.69 6.47
C ASP A 86 -7.43 -2.57 5.54
N VAL A 87 -6.98 -3.72 5.01
CA VAL A 87 -5.77 -3.82 4.19
C VAL A 87 -6.10 -4.17 2.74
N TYR A 88 -5.43 -3.49 1.82
CA TYR A 88 -5.61 -3.63 0.39
C TYR A 88 -4.29 -3.92 -0.32
N SER A 89 -4.33 -4.74 -1.37
CA SER A 89 -3.28 -4.83 -2.38
C SER A 89 -3.71 -4.05 -3.62
N LEU A 90 -2.87 -3.12 -4.10
CA LEU A 90 -3.15 -2.35 -5.31
C LEU A 90 -2.97 -3.21 -6.58
N ASP A 91 -4.05 -3.39 -7.33
CA ASP A 91 -4.05 -4.15 -8.58
C ASP A 91 -3.22 -3.46 -9.67
N GLY A 92 -2.37 -4.24 -10.33
CA GLY A 92 -1.40 -3.73 -11.30
C GLY A 92 -0.24 -2.93 -10.70
N GLY A 93 -0.23 -2.73 -9.38
CA GLY A 93 0.84 -2.09 -8.63
C GLY A 93 1.19 -0.68 -9.09
N PHE A 94 2.42 -0.26 -8.83
CA PHE A 94 2.92 1.05 -9.23
C PHE A 94 2.94 1.21 -10.76
N SER A 95 3.15 0.14 -11.52
CA SER A 95 3.14 0.21 -12.99
C SER A 95 1.77 0.68 -13.51
N ALA A 96 0.67 0.12 -13.01
CA ALA A 96 -0.67 0.57 -13.40
C ALA A 96 -0.98 1.98 -12.89
N TRP A 97 -0.58 2.30 -11.66
CA TRP A 97 -0.71 3.65 -11.10
C TRP A 97 -0.02 4.70 -11.97
N SER A 98 1.24 4.46 -12.35
CA SER A 98 2.05 5.38 -13.13
C SER A 98 1.49 5.60 -14.54
N LEU A 99 0.84 4.61 -15.14
CA LEU A 99 0.17 4.74 -16.44
C LEU A 99 -1.12 5.57 -16.36
N ALA A 100 -1.84 5.49 -15.25
CA ALA A 100 -3.06 6.27 -15.05
C ALA A 100 -2.78 7.75 -14.72
N HIS A 101 -1.56 8.08 -14.28
CA HIS A 101 -1.14 9.42 -13.84
C HIS A 101 -0.02 10.03 -14.72
N SER A 102 0.18 9.49 -15.93
CA SER A 102 1.13 10.02 -16.92
C SER A 102 0.54 11.14 -17.76
#